data_AF-A0A960F5I0-F1
#
_entry.id   AF-A0A960F5I0-F1
#
_cell.length_a   1.000
_cell.length_b   1.000
_cell.length_c   1.000
_cell.angle_alpha   90.00
_cell.angle_beta   90.00
_cell.angle_gamma   90.00
#
_symmetry.space_group_name_H-M   'P 1'
#
loop_
_entity.id
_entity.type
_entity.pdbx_description
1 polymer ?
#
loop_
_entity_poly.entity_id
_entity_poly.type
_entity_poly.pdbx_seq_one_letter_code
_entity_poly.pdbx_strand_id
1 'polypeptide(L)'
;MTSAAQFPSVDAFADLRLTEWTSCGGCAAKWGASLLTDLVREMPSGADPSLLVGLAPFDDAAIYQVAPDVALVSTTDFFPPLVDHPADFGAIAAANACSDVFAMGGRVAIAVNVAAFPEHFPREAIVAIFDAAAAVVAEAGGSIAGGHTIRNPEPIFGLAVQG
;
A
#
# COMPACT_ATOMS: atom_id res chain seq x y z
N MET A 1 16.51 15.42 39.89
CA MET A 1 15.80 16.12 38.79
C MET A 1 16.86 16.58 37.80
N THR A 2 17.28 15.71 36.90
CA THR A 2 18.27 16.03 35.86
C THR A 2 17.51 16.12 34.56
N SER A 3 17.35 17.36 34.08
CA SER A 3 16.80 17.69 32.77
C SER A 3 17.71 17.06 31.70
N ALA A 4 17.17 16.09 30.95
CA ALA A 4 17.82 15.60 29.75
C ALA A 4 17.72 16.71 28.68
N ALA A 5 18.86 17.14 28.17
CA ALA A 5 18.94 18.12 27.10
C ALA A 5 18.20 17.59 25.86
N GLN A 6 17.14 18.29 25.48
CA GLN A 6 16.41 18.04 24.26
C GLN A 6 17.19 18.69 23.11
N PHE A 7 17.96 17.89 22.38
CA PHE A 7 18.53 18.32 21.11
C PHE A 7 17.38 18.51 20.11
N PRO A 8 17.36 19.59 19.32
CA PRO A 8 16.38 19.71 18.25
C PRO A 8 16.64 18.58 17.26
N SER A 9 15.66 17.69 17.07
CA SER A 9 15.70 16.69 16.01
C SER A 9 15.62 17.46 14.69
N VAL A 10 16.78 17.68 14.05
CA VAL A 10 16.82 18.19 12.68
C VAL A 10 16.16 17.12 11.83
N ASP A 11 15.03 17.46 11.21
CA ASP A 11 14.38 16.58 10.25
C ASP A 11 15.35 16.36 9.08
N ALA A 12 15.76 15.11 8.89
CA ALA A 12 16.69 14.71 7.83
C ALA A 12 16.10 14.92 6.42
N PHE A 13 14.79 15.19 6.32
CA PHE A 13 14.06 15.33 5.07
C PHE A 13 13.57 16.76 4.80
N ALA A 14 14.01 17.77 5.56
CA ALA A 14 13.51 19.14 5.46
C ALA A 14 13.57 19.75 4.03
N ASP A 15 14.54 19.33 3.22
CA ASP A 15 14.73 19.80 1.83
C ASP A 15 14.17 18.82 0.78
N LEU A 16 13.60 17.67 1.19
CA LEU A 16 13.04 16.67 0.28
C LEU A 16 11.52 16.84 0.18
N ARG A 17 11.02 17.04 -1.05
CA ARG A 17 9.58 17.13 -1.34
C ARG A 17 9.16 16.02 -2.27
N LEU A 18 8.62 14.93 -1.73
CA LEU A 18 8.23 13.78 -2.54
C LEU A 18 7.19 14.12 -3.62
N THR A 19 6.34 15.12 -3.43
CA THR A 19 5.36 15.51 -4.45
C THR A 19 6.00 16.13 -5.70
N GLU A 20 7.25 16.61 -5.61
CA GLU A 20 8.00 17.11 -6.78
C GLU A 20 8.59 15.98 -7.65
N TRP A 21 8.51 14.72 -7.18
CA TRP A 21 9.01 13.55 -7.90
C TRP A 21 7.95 12.82 -8.72
N THR A 22 6.70 13.31 -8.72
CA THR A 22 5.59 12.68 -9.46
C THR A 22 4.84 13.67 -10.32
N SER A 23 4.31 13.20 -11.45
CA SER A 23 3.40 13.97 -12.29
C SER A 23 1.96 13.99 -11.78
N CYS A 24 1.57 13.05 -10.90
CA CYS A 24 0.24 12.94 -10.32
C CYS A 24 0.26 12.18 -8.98
N GLY A 25 -0.16 12.82 -7.90
CA GLY A 25 -0.09 12.24 -6.55
C GLY A 25 -1.32 11.43 -6.12
N GLY A 26 -1.10 10.35 -5.36
CA GLY A 26 -2.14 9.62 -4.65
C GLY A 26 -3.20 8.97 -5.56
N CYS A 27 -4.46 8.96 -5.10
CA CYS A 27 -5.56 8.34 -5.84
C CYS A 27 -5.87 9.02 -7.18
N ALA A 28 -5.37 10.23 -7.43
CA ALA A 28 -5.53 10.89 -8.73
C ALA A 28 -4.78 10.17 -9.87
N ALA A 29 -3.87 9.24 -9.54
CA ALA A 29 -3.22 8.36 -10.50
C ALA A 29 -4.13 7.22 -11.00
N LYS A 30 -5.30 6.97 -10.36
CA LYS A 30 -6.22 5.89 -10.75
C LYS A 30 -6.86 6.19 -12.12
N TRP A 31 -6.96 5.16 -12.95
CA TRP A 31 -7.73 5.25 -14.19
C TRP A 31 -9.22 5.37 -13.89
N GLY A 32 -9.97 6.00 -14.81
CA GLY A 32 -11.42 6.19 -14.64
C GLY A 32 -12.17 4.86 -14.53
N ALA A 33 -13.15 4.81 -13.62
CA ALA A 33 -13.88 3.59 -13.28
C ALA A 33 -14.57 2.91 -14.48
N SER A 34 -15.07 3.69 -15.45
CA SER A 34 -15.71 3.14 -16.65
C SER A 34 -14.74 2.31 -17.49
N LEU A 35 -13.54 2.85 -17.74
CA LEU A 35 -12.51 2.18 -18.53
C LEU A 35 -12.01 0.91 -17.84
N LEU A 36 -11.78 0.96 -16.52
CA LEU A 36 -11.40 -0.23 -15.76
C LEU A 36 -12.50 -1.30 -15.77
N THR A 37 -13.77 -0.91 -15.64
CA THR A 37 -14.91 -1.83 -15.68
C THR A 37 -14.97 -2.60 -17.00
N ASP A 38 -14.76 -1.91 -18.12
CA ASP A 38 -14.78 -2.54 -19.45
C ASP A 38 -13.61 -3.52 -19.60
N LEU A 39 -12.39 -3.13 -19.20
CA LEU A 39 -11.21 -4.02 -19.25
C LEU A 39 -11.38 -5.27 -18.39
N VAL A 40 -11.92 -5.13 -17.16
CA VAL A 40 -12.14 -6.27 -16.25
C VAL A 40 -13.20 -7.23 -16.80
N ARG A 41 -14.25 -6.72 -17.46
CA ARG A 41 -15.27 -7.57 -18.10
C ARG A 41 -14.73 -8.41 -19.26
N GLU A 42 -13.68 -7.94 -19.92
CA GLU A 42 -13.01 -8.67 -21.00
C GLU A 42 -12.03 -9.73 -20.49
N MET A 43 -11.70 -9.73 -19.19
CA MET A 43 -10.82 -10.73 -18.62
C MET A 43 -11.48 -12.12 -18.63
N PRO A 44 -10.74 -13.18 -18.99
CA PRO A 44 -11.23 -14.55 -18.84
C PRO A 44 -11.60 -14.79 -17.38
N SER A 45 -12.88 -15.09 -17.12
CA SER A 45 -13.35 -15.51 -15.81
C SER A 45 -13.62 -17.02 -15.83
N GLY A 46 -12.99 -17.73 -14.90
CA GLY A 46 -13.32 -19.11 -14.58
C GLY A 46 -14.31 -19.15 -13.42
N ALA A 47 -15.19 -20.14 -13.41
CA ALA A 47 -15.99 -20.43 -12.23
C ALA A 47 -15.14 -21.23 -11.24
N ASP A 48 -14.50 -20.54 -10.28
CA ASP A 48 -13.95 -21.18 -9.07
C ASP A 48 -14.98 -21.03 -7.95
N PRO A 49 -15.62 -22.11 -7.48
CA PRO A 49 -16.58 -22.06 -6.38
C PRO A 49 -16.00 -21.50 -5.08
N SER A 50 -14.68 -21.53 -4.92
CA SER A 50 -13.98 -21.02 -3.74
C SER A 50 -13.79 -19.51 -3.79
N LEU A 51 -13.90 -18.87 -4.96
CA LEU A 51 -13.83 -17.42 -5.10
C LEU A 51 -15.21 -16.82 -4.78
N LEU A 52 -15.38 -16.45 -3.51
CA LEU A 52 -16.66 -15.94 -2.98
C LEU A 52 -16.95 -14.52 -3.47
N VAL A 53 -15.90 -13.68 -3.55
CA VAL A 53 -15.93 -12.33 -4.12
C VAL A 53 -14.71 -12.18 -5.03
N GLY A 54 -14.93 -11.74 -6.26
CA GLY A 54 -13.90 -11.67 -7.29
C GLY A 54 -14.13 -10.49 -8.23
N LEU A 55 -14.06 -10.72 -9.54
CA LEU A 55 -14.17 -9.65 -10.53
C LEU A 55 -15.61 -9.14 -10.76
N ALA A 56 -16.62 -9.86 -10.28
CA ALA A 56 -18.03 -9.49 -10.40
C ALA A 56 -18.88 -10.03 -9.24
N PRO A 57 -19.67 -9.19 -8.53
CA PRO A 57 -19.59 -7.73 -8.54
C PRO A 57 -18.20 -7.26 -8.07
N PHE A 58 -17.69 -6.19 -8.67
CA PHE A 58 -16.41 -5.60 -8.30
C PHE A 58 -16.53 -5.04 -6.88
N ASP A 59 -15.66 -5.50 -5.98
CA ASP A 59 -15.60 -5.08 -4.58
C ASP A 59 -14.15 -4.71 -4.24
N ASP A 60 -13.95 -4.07 -3.09
CA ASP A 60 -12.64 -3.49 -2.71
C ASP A 60 -11.55 -4.55 -2.46
N ALA A 61 -11.92 -5.84 -2.33
CA ALA A 61 -10.98 -6.96 -2.21
C ALA A 61 -11.54 -8.27 -2.77
N ALA A 62 -10.66 -9.22 -3.08
CA ALA A 62 -11.05 -10.60 -3.38
C ALA A 62 -11.25 -11.40 -2.08
N ILE A 63 -12.29 -12.23 -2.04
CA ILE A 63 -12.54 -13.18 -0.94
C ILE A 63 -12.43 -14.60 -1.49
N TYR A 64 -11.51 -15.37 -0.94
CA TYR A 64 -11.26 -16.75 -1.34
C TYR A 64 -11.42 -17.72 -0.18
N GLN A 65 -12.32 -18.68 -0.28
CA GLN A 65 -12.53 -19.71 0.74
C GLN A 65 -11.37 -20.69 0.76
N VAL A 66 -10.70 -20.82 1.92
CA VAL A 66 -9.58 -21.74 2.13
C VAL A 66 -9.94 -22.91 3.04
N ALA A 67 -11.02 -22.78 3.82
CA ALA A 67 -11.64 -23.82 4.63
C ALA A 67 -13.14 -23.54 4.81
N PRO A 68 -13.96 -24.49 5.33
CA PRO A 68 -15.40 -24.31 5.49
C PRO A 68 -15.84 -23.02 6.20
N ASP A 69 -15.05 -22.55 7.15
CA ASP A 69 -15.28 -21.39 8.01
C ASP A 69 -14.14 -20.35 7.95
N VAL A 70 -13.22 -20.49 6.99
CA VAL A 70 -12.08 -19.58 6.82
C VAL A 70 -12.01 -19.12 5.37
N ALA A 71 -12.00 -17.80 5.18
CA ALA A 71 -11.74 -17.17 3.90
C ALA A 71 -10.56 -16.21 4.03
N LEU A 72 -9.80 -16.10 2.94
CA LEU A 72 -8.74 -15.14 2.72
C LEU A 72 -9.33 -13.88 2.09
N VAL A 73 -9.09 -12.73 2.70
CA VAL A 73 -9.28 -11.42 2.05
C VAL A 73 -7.96 -11.02 1.41
N SER A 74 -7.96 -10.68 0.13
CA SER A 74 -6.76 -10.26 -0.60
C SER A 74 -7.03 -8.98 -1.37
N THR A 75 -6.25 -7.94 -1.08
CA THR A 75 -6.28 -6.65 -1.79
C THR A 75 -4.86 -6.23 -2.18
N THR A 76 -4.76 -5.28 -3.10
CA THR A 76 -3.53 -4.55 -3.39
C THR A 76 -3.86 -3.11 -3.74
N ASP A 77 -3.16 -2.15 -3.14
CA ASP A 77 -3.26 -0.75 -3.54
C ASP A 77 -1.89 -0.07 -3.42
N PHE A 78 -1.57 0.78 -4.40
CA PHE A 78 -0.30 1.49 -4.50
C PHE A 78 -0.45 2.75 -5.34
N PHE A 79 0.33 3.78 -5.04
CA PHE A 79 0.23 5.07 -5.72
C PHE A 79 1.52 5.89 -5.60
N PRO A 80 1.68 6.95 -6.43
CA PRO A 80 2.76 7.92 -6.25
C PRO A 80 2.53 8.82 -5.02
N PRO A 81 3.59 9.43 -4.46
CA PRO A 81 3.48 10.30 -3.29
C PRO A 81 2.43 11.40 -3.44
N LEU A 82 1.61 11.59 -2.40
CA LEU A 82 0.65 12.69 -2.28
C LEU A 82 1.03 13.70 -1.18
N VAL A 83 2.09 13.41 -0.43
CA VAL A 83 2.62 14.22 0.67
C VAL A 83 4.13 14.26 0.56
N ASP A 84 4.74 15.31 1.10
CA ASP A 84 6.18 15.55 0.93
C ASP A 84 7.05 14.69 1.83
N HIS A 85 6.59 14.36 3.04
CA HIS A 85 7.41 13.67 4.02
C HIS A 85 7.39 12.14 3.78
N PRO A 86 8.55 11.48 3.68
CA PRO A 86 8.61 10.04 3.35
C PRO A 86 7.90 9.12 4.34
N ALA A 87 8.02 9.38 5.65
CA ALA A 87 7.35 8.55 6.65
C ALA A 87 5.82 8.70 6.57
N ASP A 88 5.33 9.91 6.27
CA ASP A 88 3.90 10.17 6.15
C ASP A 88 3.35 9.45 4.91
N PHE A 89 4.08 9.50 3.80
CA PHE A 89 3.72 8.77 2.60
C PHE A 89 3.67 7.25 2.85
N GLY A 90 4.68 6.67 3.50
CA GLY A 90 4.70 5.26 3.86
C GLY A 90 3.53 4.85 4.75
N ALA A 91 3.23 5.63 5.78
CA ALA A 91 2.12 5.39 6.68
C ALA A 91 0.76 5.48 5.96
N ILE A 92 0.56 6.50 5.13
CA ILE A 92 -0.68 6.68 4.36
C ILE A 92 -0.87 5.54 3.35
N ALA A 93 0.18 5.15 2.63
CA ALA A 93 0.14 4.05 1.68
C ALA A 93 -0.23 2.73 2.36
N ALA A 94 0.35 2.44 3.53
CA ALA A 94 0.03 1.24 4.29
C ALA A 94 -1.40 1.26 4.84
N ALA A 95 -1.84 2.39 5.40
CA ALA A 95 -3.20 2.54 5.93
C ALA A 95 -4.26 2.36 4.83
N ASN A 96 -4.03 2.95 3.65
CA ASN A 96 -4.89 2.78 2.49
C ASN A 96 -4.93 1.32 2.04
N ALA A 97 -3.78 0.66 1.87
CA ALA A 97 -3.77 -0.73 1.44
C ALA A 97 -4.41 -1.70 2.46
N CYS A 98 -4.38 -1.37 3.76
CA CYS A 98 -5.07 -2.15 4.78
C CYS A 98 -6.58 -1.89 4.84
N SER A 99 -7.08 -0.76 4.28
CA SER A 99 -8.49 -0.37 4.47
C SER A 99 -9.47 -1.35 3.88
N ASP A 100 -9.15 -1.97 2.75
CA ASP A 100 -10.07 -2.88 2.07
C ASP A 100 -10.26 -4.17 2.87
N VAL A 101 -9.20 -4.63 3.56
CA VAL A 101 -9.33 -5.78 4.48
C VAL A 101 -10.31 -5.46 5.61
N PHE A 102 -10.23 -4.26 6.18
CA PHE A 102 -11.17 -3.84 7.23
C PHE A 102 -12.58 -3.60 6.69
N ALA A 103 -12.73 -3.08 5.47
CA ALA A 103 -14.02 -2.88 4.82
C ALA A 103 -14.76 -4.20 4.60
N MET A 104 -14.03 -5.29 4.32
CA MET A 104 -14.58 -6.65 4.23
C MET A 104 -14.78 -7.33 5.60
N GLY A 105 -14.45 -6.66 6.71
CA GLY A 105 -14.54 -7.22 8.06
C GLY A 105 -13.44 -8.24 8.40
N GLY A 106 -12.37 -8.29 7.60
CA GLY A 106 -11.21 -9.16 7.81
C GLY A 106 -10.23 -8.62 8.85
N ARG A 107 -9.17 -9.39 9.12
CA ARG A 107 -8.08 -8.99 10.02
C ARG A 107 -6.75 -9.16 9.32
N VAL A 108 -6.02 -8.06 9.14
CA VAL A 108 -4.71 -8.08 8.49
C VAL A 108 -3.80 -9.14 9.14
N ALA A 109 -3.26 -10.03 8.32
CA ALA A 109 -2.36 -11.10 8.73
C ALA A 109 -0.94 -10.83 8.22
N ILE A 110 -0.78 -10.60 6.92
CA ILE A 110 0.50 -10.26 6.30
C ILE A 110 0.30 -9.20 5.21
N ALA A 111 1.40 -8.52 4.87
CA ALA A 111 1.47 -7.65 3.71
C ALA A 111 2.84 -7.78 3.02
N VAL A 112 2.89 -7.51 1.73
CA VAL A 112 4.14 -7.44 0.96
C VAL A 112 4.27 -6.09 0.28
N ASN A 113 5.47 -5.50 0.33
CA ASN A 113 5.75 -4.21 -0.29
C ASN A 113 5.69 -4.31 -1.81
N VAL A 114 4.95 -3.40 -2.45
CA VAL A 114 4.96 -3.17 -3.89
C VAL A 114 5.57 -1.79 -4.11
N ALA A 115 6.78 -1.73 -4.66
CA ALA A 115 7.54 -0.50 -4.71
C ALA A 115 8.23 -0.29 -6.06
N ALA A 116 8.37 0.98 -6.44
CA ALA A 116 9.22 1.40 -7.53
C ALA A 116 9.82 2.76 -7.25
N PHE A 117 11.10 2.96 -7.55
CA PHE A 117 11.78 4.24 -7.28
C PHE A 117 12.76 4.61 -8.41
N PRO A 118 13.05 5.91 -8.59
CA PRO A 118 14.17 6.36 -9.41
C PRO A 118 15.50 5.79 -8.90
N GLU A 119 16.46 5.51 -9.78
CA GLU A 119 17.79 5.01 -9.37
C GLU A 119 18.53 5.98 -8.43
N HIS A 120 18.24 7.28 -8.56
CA HIS A 120 18.84 8.35 -7.78
C HIS A 120 17.92 8.84 -6.65
N PHE A 121 16.88 8.08 -6.32
CA PHE A 121 16.00 8.41 -5.22
C PHE A 121 16.72 8.23 -3.87
N PRO A 122 16.55 9.14 -2.90
CA PRO A 122 17.29 9.08 -1.63
C PRO A 122 17.01 7.78 -0.86
N ARG A 123 18.07 7.05 -0.50
CA ARG A 123 17.96 5.74 0.17
C ARG A 123 17.25 5.86 1.52
N GLU A 124 17.58 6.90 2.27
CA GLU A 124 16.99 7.23 3.56
C GLU A 124 15.48 7.49 3.48
N ALA A 125 15.01 8.05 2.37
CA ALA A 125 13.57 8.24 2.14
C ALA A 125 12.88 6.89 1.93
N ILE A 126 13.49 5.97 1.18
CA ILE A 126 12.96 4.60 1.00
C ILE A 126 12.88 3.88 2.35
N VAL A 127 13.92 3.98 3.18
CA VAL A 127 13.93 3.38 4.51
C VAL A 127 12.80 3.96 5.37
N ALA A 128 12.64 5.29 5.41
CA ALA A 128 11.56 5.93 6.17
C ALA A 128 10.16 5.53 5.69
N ILE A 129 9.95 5.39 4.37
CA ILE A 129 8.69 4.89 3.79
C ILE A 129 8.41 3.47 4.29
N PHE A 130 9.40 2.58 4.20
CA PHE A 130 9.24 1.17 4.57
C PHE A 130 9.04 0.99 6.08
N ASP A 131 9.78 1.72 6.91
CA ASP A 131 9.68 1.65 8.37
C ASP A 131 8.30 2.15 8.85
N ALA A 132 7.82 3.26 8.29
CA ALA A 132 6.49 3.79 8.60
C ALA A 132 5.37 2.84 8.16
N ALA A 133 5.49 2.26 6.97
CA ALA A 133 4.54 1.26 6.48
C ALA A 133 4.51 0.01 7.37
N ALA A 134 5.68 -0.49 7.76
CA ALA A 134 5.80 -1.64 8.65
C ALA A 134 5.18 -1.37 10.03
N ALA A 135 5.33 -0.16 10.57
CA ALA A 135 4.71 0.24 11.82
C ALA A 135 3.18 0.22 11.74
N VAL A 136 2.60 0.75 10.65
CA VAL A 136 1.14 0.74 10.43
C VAL A 136 0.61 -0.70 10.27
N VAL A 137 1.31 -1.55 9.51
CA VAL A 137 0.91 -2.97 9.36
C VAL A 137 0.99 -3.71 10.70
N ALA A 138 2.00 -3.43 11.52
CA ALA A 138 2.10 -3.99 12.87
C ALA A 138 0.97 -3.51 13.78
N GLU A 139 0.59 -2.23 13.73
CA GLU A 139 -0.56 -1.67 14.45
C GLU A 139 -1.88 -2.32 14.01
N ALA A 140 -2.02 -2.62 12.72
CA ALA A 140 -3.15 -3.36 12.14
C ALA A 140 -3.21 -4.85 12.57
N GLY A 141 -2.18 -5.35 13.27
CA GLY A 141 -2.10 -6.73 13.76
C GLY A 141 -1.45 -7.73 12.79
N GLY A 142 -0.85 -7.24 11.70
CA GLY A 142 -0.16 -8.03 10.70
C GLY A 142 1.35 -7.94 10.75
N SER A 143 2.01 -8.39 9.68
CA SER A 143 3.48 -8.29 9.51
C SER A 143 3.87 -8.12 8.05
N ILE A 144 4.94 -7.35 7.79
CA ILE A 144 5.56 -7.32 6.46
C ILE A 144 6.26 -8.66 6.20
N ALA A 145 5.83 -9.36 5.15
CA ALA A 145 6.31 -10.70 4.78
C ALA A 145 7.27 -10.68 3.58
N GLY A 146 7.65 -9.50 3.08
CA GLY A 146 8.57 -9.34 1.97
C GLY A 146 8.13 -8.22 1.04
N GLY A 147 8.48 -8.34 -0.24
CA GLY A 147 8.08 -7.38 -1.25
C GLY A 147 8.91 -7.46 -2.52
N HIS A 148 8.60 -6.57 -3.45
CA HIS A 148 9.34 -6.39 -4.68
C HIS A 148 9.57 -4.91 -4.95
N THR A 149 10.76 -4.58 -5.44
CA THR A 149 11.13 -3.20 -5.79
C THR A 149 11.77 -3.15 -7.16
N ILE A 150 11.26 -2.28 -8.03
CA ILE A 150 11.79 -2.05 -9.37
C ILE A 150 12.25 -0.61 -9.55
N ARG A 151 12.92 -0.35 -10.67
CA ARG A 151 13.24 1.02 -11.09
C ARG A 151 12.04 1.64 -11.80
N ASN A 152 11.72 2.89 -11.49
CA ASN A 152 10.72 3.69 -12.20
C ASN A 152 11.10 5.18 -12.16
N PRO A 153 10.80 6.00 -13.19
CA PRO A 153 11.09 7.43 -13.17
C PRO A 153 10.38 8.21 -12.06
N GLU A 154 9.27 7.70 -11.53
CA GLU A 154 8.53 8.26 -10.41
C GLU A 154 8.50 7.28 -9.22
N PRO A 155 8.57 7.75 -7.97
CA PRO A 155 8.34 6.91 -6.80
C PRO A 155 6.89 6.39 -6.79
N ILE A 156 6.73 5.10 -6.54
CA ILE A 156 5.44 4.42 -6.37
C ILE A 156 5.59 3.48 -5.18
N PHE A 157 4.64 3.53 -4.26
CA PHE A 157 4.65 2.63 -3.10
C PHE A 157 3.23 2.25 -2.67
N GLY A 158 3.13 1.03 -2.16
CA GLY A 158 1.93 0.48 -1.55
C GLY A 158 2.15 -0.97 -1.14
N LEU A 159 1.06 -1.67 -0.84
CA LEU A 159 1.11 -3.02 -0.31
C LEU A 159 0.09 -3.91 -1.04
N ALA A 160 0.44 -5.19 -1.19
CA ALA A 160 -0.56 -6.25 -1.29
C ALA A 160 -0.79 -6.80 0.11
N VAL A 161 -2.05 -6.85 0.56
CA VAL A 161 -2.43 -7.17 1.94
C VAL A 161 -3.36 -8.37 1.96
N GLN A 162 -3.14 -9.23 2.95
CA GLN A 162 -3.86 -10.48 3.16
C GLN A 162 -4.39 -10.51 4.58
N GLY A 163 -5.67 -10.85 4.75
CA GLY A 163 -6.33 -10.94 6.05
C GLY A 163 -7.53 -11.86 6.07
#